data_AF-A0A3A4S218-F1
#
_entry.id   AF-A0A3A4S218-F1
#
_cell.length_a   1.000
_cell.length_b   1.000
_cell.length_c   1.000
_cell.angle_alpha   90.00
_cell.angle_beta   90.00
_cell.angle_gamma   90.00
#
_symmetry.space_group_name_H-M   'P 1'
#
loop_
_entity.id
_entity.type
_entity.pdbx_description
1 polymer ?
#
loop_
_entity_poly.entity_id
_entity_poly.type
_entity_poly.pdbx_seq_one_letter_code
_entity_poly.pdbx_strand_id
1 'polypeptide(L)' 'MHLSRSPTPFEWALALYFVAVLMIGFGIAGLVVAHRAAPDKEAAALALEYRAFWFLGLGVGVALITWISRKLTT' A
#
# COMPACT_ATOMS: atom_id res chain seq x y z
N MET A 1 -6.24 18.97 28.48
CA MET A 1 -5.17 17.96 28.38
C MET A 1 -5.70 16.80 27.55
N HIS A 2 -5.25 16.63 26.30
CA HIS A 2 -5.51 15.39 25.59
C HIS A 2 -4.62 14.31 26.22
N LEU A 3 -5.21 13.38 26.98
CA LEU A 3 -4.50 12.15 27.34
C LEU A 3 -4.27 11.38 26.04
N SER A 4 -3.07 11.56 25.45
CA SER A 4 -2.60 10.70 24.37
C SER A 4 -2.36 9.31 24.96
N ARG A 5 -3.34 8.42 24.81
CA ARG A 5 -3.19 7.00 25.10
C ARG A 5 -2.33 6.39 24.00
N SER A 6 -1.30 5.64 24.37
CA SER A 6 -0.52 4.85 23.42
C SER A 6 -1.43 3.85 22.70
N PRO A 7 -1.38 3.77 21.36
CA PRO A 7 -2.21 2.82 20.63
C PRO A 7 -1.86 1.38 21.00
N THR A 8 -2.88 0.54 21.09
CA THR A 8 -2.75 -0.89 21.33
C THR A 8 -2.11 -1.59 20.13
N PRO A 9 -1.52 -2.79 20.30
CA PRO A 9 -0.99 -3.58 19.18
C PRO A 9 -2.02 -3.85 18.09
N PHE A 10 -3.30 -3.98 18.45
CA PHE A 10 -4.40 -4.15 17.50
C PHE A 10 -4.65 -2.88 16.67
N GLU A 11 -4.69 -1.70 17.31
CA GLU A 11 -4.86 -0.42 16.61
C GLU A 11 -3.70 -0.16 15.65
N TRP A 12 -2.47 -0.50 16.04
CA TRP A 12 -1.31 -0.44 15.14
C TRP A 12 -1.44 -1.40 13.96
N ALA A 13 -1.83 -2.65 14.20
CA ALA A 13 -2.03 -3.61 13.12
C ALA A 13 -3.13 -3.15 12.14
N LEU A 14 -4.23 -2.61 12.64
CA LEU A 14 -5.30 -2.06 11.83
C LEU A 14 -4.81 -0.89 10.97
N ALA A 15 -4.03 0.04 11.55
CA ALA A 15 -3.43 1.14 10.82
C ALA A 15 -2.49 0.65 9.70
N LEU A 16 -1.65 -0.36 9.98
CA LEU A 16 -0.77 -0.95 8.98
C LEU A 16 -1.53 -1.63 7.85
N TYR A 17 -2.60 -2.36 8.16
CA TYR A 17 -3.47 -2.94 7.13
C TYR A 17 -4.18 -1.85 6.31
N PHE A 18 -4.62 -0.77 6.94
CA PHE A 18 -5.23 0.36 6.24
C PHE A 18 -4.25 1.01 5.26
N VAL A 19 -3.01 1.27 5.70
CA VAL A 19 -1.94 1.78 4.83
C VAL A 19 -1.65 0.80 3.68
N ALA A 20 -1.57 -0.49 3.96
CA ALA A 20 -1.36 -1.52 2.95
C ALA A 20 -2.47 -1.51 1.88
N VAL A 21 -3.73 -1.43 2.30
CA VAL A 21 -4.88 -1.34 1.38
C VAL A 21 -4.82 -0.08 0.52
N LEU A 22 -4.47 1.07 1.10
CA LEU A 22 -4.31 2.30 0.34
C LEU A 22 -3.18 2.19 -0.69
N MET A 23 -2.03 1.64 -0.31
CA MET A 23 -0.91 1.45 -1.23
C MET A 23 -1.30 0.53 -2.40
N ILE A 24 -1.97 -0.58 -2.10
CA ILE A 24 -2.48 -1.50 -3.13
C ILE A 24 -3.49 -0.78 -4.03
N GLY A 25 -4.42 -0.03 -3.45
CA GLY A 25 -5.43 0.75 -4.18
C GLY A 25 -4.81 1.77 -5.14
N PHE A 26 -3.83 2.55 -4.67
CA PHE A 26 -3.10 3.50 -5.51
C PHE A 26 -2.26 2.80 -6.58
N GLY A 27 -1.67 1.65 -6.28
CA GLY A 27 -0.97 0.82 -7.26
C GLY A 27 -1.90 0.35 -8.37
N ILE A 28 -3.07 -0.22 -8.03
CA ILE A 28 -4.06 -0.65 -9.02
C ILE A 28 -4.53 0.53 -9.87
N ALA A 29 -4.89 1.65 -9.23
CA ALA A 29 -5.32 2.85 -9.94
C ALA A 29 -4.24 3.37 -10.90
N GLY A 30 -2.96 3.37 -10.47
CA GLY A 30 -1.83 3.75 -11.29
C GLY A 30 -1.65 2.87 -12.53
N LEU A 31 -1.77 1.54 -12.38
CA LEU A 31 -1.73 0.61 -13.52
C LEU A 31 -2.88 0.85 -14.50
N VAL A 32 -4.10 1.08 -13.99
CA VAL A 32 -5.26 1.35 -14.84
C VAL A 32 -5.05 2.65 -15.63
N VAL A 33 -4.56 3.71 -14.99
CA VAL A 33 -4.29 4.98 -15.67
C VAL A 33 -3.17 4.83 -16.70
N ALA A 34 -2.10 4.12 -16.37
CA ALA A 34 -1.01 3.91 -17.30
C ALA A 34 -1.45 3.10 -18.53
N HIS A 35 -2.25 2.04 -18.33
CA HIS A 35 -2.79 1.24 -19.43
C HIS A 35 -3.78 2.01 -20.33
N ARG A 36 -4.38 3.09 -19.80
CA ARG A 36 -5.28 3.98 -20.54
C ARG A 36 -4.57 5.21 -21.10
N ALA A 37 -3.25 5.35 -20.92
CA ALA A 37 -2.51 6.49 -21.38
C ALA A 37 -2.47 6.54 -22.92
N ALA A 38 -2.50 7.76 -23.45
CA ALA A 38 -2.38 7.98 -24.88
C ALA A 38 -0.93 7.68 -25.36
N PRO A 39 -0.75 7.29 -26.64
CA PRO A 39 0.56 6.83 -27.16
C PRO A 39 1.67 7.88 -27.07
N ASP A 40 1.32 9.17 -27.11
CA ASP A 40 2.22 10.31 -26.95
C ASP A 40 2.84 10.41 -25.54
N LYS A 41 2.32 9.64 -24.57
CA LYS A 41 2.73 9.65 -23.16
C LYS A 41 3.36 8.33 -22.70
N GLU A 42 3.84 7.51 -23.62
CA GLU A 42 4.40 6.18 -23.32
C GLU A 42 5.46 6.20 -22.21
N ALA A 43 6.43 7.13 -22.26
CA ALA A 43 7.45 7.25 -21.23
C ALA A 43 6.88 7.56 -19.83
N ALA A 44 5.84 8.40 -19.76
CA ALA A 44 5.17 8.72 -18.50
C ALA A 44 4.30 7.55 -18.01
N ALA A 45 3.68 6.80 -18.94
CA ALA A 45 2.93 5.60 -18.63
C ALA A 45 3.84 4.52 -18.02
N LEU A 46 4.99 4.24 -18.64
CA LEU A 46 5.97 3.28 -18.12
C LEU A 46 6.51 3.67 -16.74
N ALA A 47 6.80 4.95 -16.52
CA ALA A 47 7.23 5.44 -15.22
C ALA A 47 6.12 5.25 -14.15
N LEU A 48 4.86 5.49 -14.53
CA LEU A 48 3.71 5.28 -13.67
C LEU A 48 3.48 3.78 -13.39
N GLU A 49 3.61 2.89 -14.37
CA GLU A 49 3.52 1.44 -14.18
C GLU A 49 4.57 0.95 -13.20
N TYR A 50 5.84 1.33 -13.41
CA TYR A 50 6.93 0.95 -12.53
C TYR A 50 6.67 1.40 -11.10
N ARG A 51 6.22 2.65 -10.90
CA ARG A 51 5.87 3.17 -9.57
C ARG A 51 4.66 2.44 -8.99
N ALA A 52 3.65 2.14 -9.79
CA ALA A 52 2.46 1.42 -9.38
C ALA A 52 2.78 0.00 -8.91
N PHE A 53 3.68 -0.71 -9.60
CA PHE A 53 4.18 -2.02 -9.16
C PHE A 53 4.91 -1.94 -7.83
N TRP A 54 5.71 -0.89 -7.59
CA TRP A 54 6.30 -0.66 -6.27
C TRP A 54 5.26 -0.48 -5.16
N PHE A 55 4.21 0.29 -5.42
CA PHE A 55 3.11 0.48 -4.46
C PHE A 55 2.39 -0.84 -4.15
N LEU A 56 2.16 -1.68 -5.16
CA LEU A 56 1.60 -3.02 -4.96
C LEU A 56 2.51 -3.91 -4.13
N GLY A 57 3.79 -3.98 -4.50
CA GLY A 57 4.78 -4.80 -3.79
C GLY A 57 4.92 -4.39 -2.32
N LEU A 58 5.03 -3.09 -2.05
CA LEU A 58 5.12 -2.56 -0.69
C LEU A 58 3.84 -2.79 0.11
N GLY A 59 2.67 -2.54 -0.48
CA GLY A 59 1.38 -2.76 0.19
C GLY A 59 1.18 -4.24 0.55
N VAL A 60 1.45 -5.16 -0.38
CA VAL A 60 1.42 -6.60 -0.12
C VAL A 60 2.45 -6.98 0.94
N GLY A 61 3.68 -6.46 0.86
CA GLY A 61 4.73 -6.71 1.84
C GLY A 61 4.34 -6.28 3.26
N VAL A 62 3.79 -5.08 3.43
CA VAL A 62 3.31 -4.58 4.73
C VAL A 62 2.18 -5.47 5.27
N ALA A 63 1.21 -5.84 4.42
CA ALA A 63 0.12 -6.72 4.83
C ALA A 63 0.63 -8.09 5.30
N LEU A 64 1.57 -8.69 4.55
CA LEU A 64 2.14 -9.99 4.87
C LEU A 64 2.99 -9.94 6.15
N ILE A 65 3.88 -8.94 6.30
CA ILE A 65 4.69 -8.78 7.50
C ILE A 65 3.78 -8.62 8.72
N THR A 66 2.78 -7.74 8.64
CA THR A 66 1.81 -7.52 9.73
C THR A 66 1.07 -8.81 10.07
N TRP A 67 0.65 -9.58 9.06
CA TRP A 67 -0.04 -10.86 9.27
C TRP A 67 0.86 -11.92 9.93
N ILE A 68 2.10 -12.08 9.46
CA ILE A 68 3.08 -13.01 10.03
C ILE A 68 3.41 -12.61 11.47
N SER A 69 3.72 -11.34 11.73
CA SER A 69 4.04 -10.85 13.08
C SER A 69 2.92 -11.13 14.07
N ARG A 70 1.66 -10.99 13.64
CA ARG A 70 0.50 -11.37 14.47
C ARG A 70 0.46 -12.87 14.74
N LYS A 71 0.66 -13.71 13.71
CA LYS A 71 0.66 -15.18 13.85
C LYS A 71 1.77 -15.72 14.73
N LEU A 72 2.90 -15.04 14.83
CA LEU A 72 4.01 -15.45 15.69
C LEU A 72 3.84 -14.99 17.16
N THR A 73 2.92 -14.05 17.42
CA THR A 73 2.74 -13.45 18.75
C THR A 73 1.44 -13.92 19.44
N THR A 74 0.48 -14.48 18.69
CA THR A 74 -0.75 -15.14 19.18
C THR A 74 -0.58 -16.64 19.25
#